data_AF-A0A7Y7NJD0-F1
#
_entry.id   AF-A0A7Y7NJD0-F1
#
_cell.length_a   1.000
_cell.length_b   1.000
_cell.length_c   1.000
_cell.angle_alpha   90.00
_cell.angle_beta   90.00
_cell.angle_gamma   90.00
#
_symmetry.space_group_name_H-M   'P 1'
#
loop_
_entity.id
_entity.type
_entity.pdbx_description
1 polymer ?
#
loop_
_entity_poly.entity_id
_entity_poly.type
_entity_poly.pdbx_seq_one_letter_code
_entity_poly.pdbx_strand_id
1 'polypeptide(L)'
;MKKMALIFFSFFICNIAFCQEDKADYNDDYWSFGTKDVADFNTSESLKEINYFKTNIINYPIENNILGKGKYLNGKKEGEWTGLYKDDKPYFIEWYSKGKLKKGESYDIIAGKKYFYTKEIIYAHPQNGWDDFVTYAQNYWNKVSDFIENRYPENFKLLRNKEIEVSFVILFYENGTVDIGDIANGTNFGFDKTAAKKMLSNYKNKWIPAVFKGQVRKSKAIYSVIIQF
;
A
#
# COMPACT_ATOMS: atom_id res chain seq x y z
N MET A 1 43.83 8.58 63.63
CA MET A 1 42.97 9.76 63.38
C MET A 1 43.73 10.66 62.42
N LYS A 2 43.34 11.02 61.20
CA LYS A 2 42.03 11.20 60.55
C LYS A 2 42.09 10.63 59.12
N LYS A 3 40.98 10.08 58.65
CA LYS A 3 40.77 9.59 57.29
C LYS A 3 40.77 10.76 56.30
N MET A 4 41.54 10.64 55.22
CA MET A 4 41.54 11.58 54.09
C MET A 4 40.44 11.14 53.13
N ALA A 5 39.40 11.97 52.99
CA ALA A 5 38.23 11.68 52.16
C ALA A 5 38.58 11.91 50.68
N LEU A 6 38.42 10.85 49.90
CA LEU A 6 38.47 10.83 48.45
C LEU A 6 37.15 11.45 47.93
N ILE A 7 37.22 12.62 47.31
CA ILE A 7 36.07 13.22 46.60
C ILE A 7 36.26 12.90 45.11
N PHE A 8 35.61 11.85 44.64
CA PHE A 8 35.41 11.59 43.21
C PHE A 8 34.24 12.45 42.73
N PHE A 9 34.55 13.53 42.01
CA PHE A 9 33.55 14.31 41.29
C PHE A 9 33.34 13.66 39.92
N SER A 10 32.36 12.77 39.83
CA SER A 10 31.89 12.23 38.55
C SER A 10 31.05 13.28 37.84
N PHE A 11 31.67 14.03 36.93
CA PHE A 11 30.95 14.80 35.93
C PHE A 11 30.33 13.84 34.91
N PHE A 12 29.06 13.51 35.09
CA PHE A 12 28.23 12.92 34.04
C PHE A 12 27.84 14.04 33.07
N ILE A 13 28.72 14.34 32.12
CA ILE A 13 28.35 15.14 30.95
C ILE A 13 27.55 14.22 30.05
N CYS A 14 26.22 14.32 30.14
CA CYS A 14 25.32 13.74 29.17
C CYS A 14 25.53 14.51 27.86
N ASN A 15 26.42 14.01 26.99
CA ASN A 15 26.44 14.39 25.60
C ASN A 15 25.12 13.91 24.98
N ILE A 16 24.09 14.75 25.01
CA ILE A 16 22.99 14.64 24.06
C ILE A 16 23.59 15.14 22.75
N ALA A 17 24.20 14.20 22.01
CA ALA A 17 24.46 14.40 20.61
C ALA A 17 23.10 14.60 19.93
N PHE A 18 22.77 15.86 19.67
CA PHE A 18 21.88 16.21 18.58
C PHE A 18 22.50 15.60 17.32
N CYS A 19 21.99 14.45 16.86
CA CYS A 19 21.99 14.20 15.44
C CYS A 19 20.99 15.18 14.83
N GLN A 20 21.46 16.40 14.57
CA GLN A 20 21.09 17.07 13.34
C GLN A 20 21.52 16.10 12.24
N GLU A 21 20.57 15.38 11.65
CA GLU A 21 20.84 14.71 10.39
C GLU A 21 21.24 15.80 9.41
N ASP A 22 22.52 15.77 9.05
CA ASP A 22 23.09 16.54 7.97
C ASP A 22 22.18 16.42 6.75
N LYS A 23 21.73 17.58 6.25
CA LYS A 23 21.18 17.75 4.90
C LYS A 23 22.32 17.57 3.89
N ALA A 24 22.91 16.38 3.83
CA ALA A 24 23.90 16.00 2.85
C ALA A 24 23.27 15.03 1.87
N ASP A 25 22.92 15.58 0.69
CA ASP A 25 22.84 14.90 -0.59
C ASP A 25 22.23 13.49 -0.57
N TYR A 26 20.91 13.43 -0.36
CA TYR A 26 20.14 12.33 -0.93
C TYR A 26 20.15 12.54 -2.44
N ASN A 27 21.10 11.88 -3.11
CA ASN A 27 21.08 11.72 -4.55
C ASN A 27 19.77 10.99 -4.88
N ASP A 28 18.81 11.76 -5.39
CA ASP A 28 17.56 11.27 -5.92
C ASP A 28 17.86 10.33 -7.09
N ASP A 29 17.99 9.03 -6.82
CA ASP A 29 17.70 8.00 -7.81
C ASP A 29 16.18 7.98 -8.00
N TYR A 30 15.69 9.01 -8.72
CA TYR A 30 14.38 9.02 -9.32
C TYR A 30 14.23 7.76 -10.18
N TRP A 31 13.51 6.77 -9.65
CA TRP A 31 12.64 5.97 -10.50
C TRP A 31 11.55 6.92 -11.01
N SER A 32 11.89 7.67 -12.05
CA SER A 32 10.92 8.35 -12.88
C SER A 32 10.12 7.26 -13.60
N PHE A 33 9.10 6.73 -12.91
CA PHE A 33 7.95 6.23 -13.62
C PHE A 33 7.43 7.42 -14.41
N GLY A 34 7.65 7.38 -15.72
CA GLY A 34 7.17 8.40 -16.63
C GLY A 34 5.71 8.67 -16.32
N THR A 35 5.34 9.94 -16.36
CA THR A 35 3.98 10.49 -16.20
C THR A 35 2.99 10.02 -17.29
N LYS A 36 3.20 8.82 -17.84
CA LYS A 36 2.39 8.16 -18.87
C LYS A 36 1.64 6.91 -18.36
N ASP A 37 1.88 6.50 -17.11
CA ASP A 37 1.18 5.37 -16.48
C ASP A 37 -0.02 5.79 -15.59
N VAL A 38 -0.49 7.03 -15.73
CA VAL A 38 -1.87 7.37 -15.38
C VAL A 38 -2.73 6.97 -16.58
N ALA A 39 -2.94 5.67 -16.76
CA ALA A 39 -4.07 5.23 -17.56
C ALA A 39 -5.32 5.64 -16.77
N ASP A 40 -5.93 6.73 -17.22
CA ASP A 40 -7.20 7.28 -16.75
C ASP A 40 -8.19 6.17 -16.40
N PHE A 41 -8.37 5.92 -15.10
CA PHE A 41 -9.62 5.38 -14.57
C PHE A 41 -10.62 6.53 -14.47
N ASN A 42 -10.91 7.18 -15.61
CA ASN A 42 -12.09 8.01 -15.76
C ASN A 42 -13.28 7.07 -15.92
N THR A 43 -13.92 6.75 -14.79
CA THR A 43 -15.31 6.33 -14.77
C THR A 43 -16.16 7.55 -15.17
N SER A 44 -16.15 7.89 -16.47
CA SER A 44 -17.11 8.84 -17.01
C SER A 44 -18.37 8.09 -17.42
N GLU A 45 -19.42 8.35 -16.66
CA GLU A 45 -20.80 8.10 -17.04
C GLU A 45 -21.11 8.81 -18.37
N SER A 46 -20.95 8.13 -19.50
CA SER A 46 -21.73 8.44 -20.71
C SER A 46 -21.49 7.41 -21.82
N LEU A 47 -22.25 6.32 -21.83
CA LEU A 47 -22.58 5.63 -23.08
C LEU A 47 -24.06 5.25 -23.06
N LYS A 48 -24.89 6.24 -23.42
CA LYS A 48 -26.26 6.02 -23.90
C LYS A 48 -26.19 5.24 -25.21
N GLU A 49 -26.78 4.04 -25.17
CA GLU A 49 -27.28 3.16 -26.24
C GLU A 49 -26.82 3.34 -27.68
N ILE A 50 -26.16 2.31 -28.26
CA ILE A 50 -26.50 1.80 -29.61
C ILE A 50 -26.33 0.27 -29.64
N ASN A 51 -27.38 -0.44 -30.06
CA ASN A 51 -27.46 -1.89 -30.27
C ASN A 51 -26.62 -2.38 -31.47
N TYR A 52 -26.29 -3.68 -31.44
CA TYR A 52 -25.57 -4.51 -32.44
C TYR A 52 -24.04 -4.36 -32.50
N PHE A 53 -23.33 -5.10 -31.64
CA PHE A 53 -21.96 -5.52 -31.95
C PHE A 53 -21.85 -7.04 -32.03
N LYS A 54 -21.55 -7.51 -33.25
CA LYS A 54 -20.94 -8.81 -33.55
C LYS A 54 -19.62 -8.94 -32.77
N THR A 55 -19.26 -10.17 -32.47
CA THR A 55 -18.07 -10.56 -31.68
C THR A 55 -16.80 -9.89 -32.19
N ASN A 56 -16.28 -8.92 -31.43
CA ASN A 56 -14.96 -8.35 -31.66
C ASN A 56 -13.98 -8.96 -30.66
N ILE A 57 -12.90 -9.57 -31.17
CA ILE A 57 -11.73 -9.94 -30.37
C ILE A 57 -10.90 -8.65 -30.23
N ILE A 58 -10.73 -8.17 -29.00
CA ILE A 58 -10.00 -6.93 -28.74
C ILE A 58 -8.78 -7.27 -27.88
N ASN A 59 -7.60 -6.78 -28.28
CA ASN A 59 -6.36 -6.86 -27.52
C ASN A 59 -6.31 -5.70 -26.52
N TYR A 60 -6.20 -6.00 -25.21
CA TYR A 60 -6.00 -4.96 -24.19
C TYR A 60 -4.67 -5.15 -23.45
N PRO A 61 -3.87 -4.08 -23.27
CA PRO A 61 -2.74 -4.09 -22.34
C PRO A 61 -3.25 -4.05 -20.90
N ILE A 62 -2.96 -5.09 -20.11
CA ILE A 62 -3.47 -5.22 -18.73
C ILE A 62 -2.44 -4.71 -17.70
N GLU A 63 -1.15 -4.92 -17.97
CA GLU A 63 0.05 -4.40 -17.26
C GLU A 63 1.27 -5.05 -17.96
N ASN A 64 2.45 -4.43 -17.93
CA ASN A 64 3.71 -5.05 -18.39
C ASN A 64 3.65 -5.74 -19.77
N ASN A 65 2.88 -5.17 -20.71
CA ASN A 65 2.74 -5.69 -22.08
C ASN A 65 1.99 -7.02 -22.22
N ILE A 66 1.09 -7.35 -21.29
CA ILE A 66 0.19 -8.50 -21.45
C ILE A 66 -0.95 -8.11 -22.39
N LEU A 67 -1.15 -8.85 -23.48
CA LEU A 67 -2.30 -8.68 -24.38
C LEU A 67 -3.39 -9.69 -24.03
N GLY A 68 -4.53 -9.20 -23.52
CA GLY A 68 -5.73 -10.01 -23.31
C GLY A 68 -6.58 -10.12 -24.58
N LYS A 69 -6.98 -11.32 -24.96
CA LYS A 69 -7.87 -11.64 -26.09
C LYS A 69 -9.09 -12.42 -25.61
N GLY A 70 -10.28 -12.04 -26.05
CA GLY A 70 -11.49 -12.80 -25.78
C GLY A 70 -12.73 -12.13 -26.37
N LYS A 71 -13.89 -12.73 -26.14
CA LYS A 71 -15.16 -12.25 -26.68
C LYS A 71 -15.85 -11.31 -25.69
N TYR A 72 -16.45 -10.25 -26.24
CA TYR A 72 -17.49 -9.49 -25.54
C TYR A 72 -18.89 -9.90 -25.99
N LEU A 73 -19.83 -9.88 -25.05
CA LEU A 73 -21.26 -9.99 -25.30
C LEU A 73 -21.96 -8.88 -24.51
N ASN A 74 -22.70 -7.99 -25.20
CA ASN A 74 -23.38 -6.84 -24.61
C ASN A 74 -22.45 -5.95 -23.77
N GLY A 75 -21.28 -5.62 -24.31
CA GLY A 75 -20.27 -4.77 -23.66
C GLY A 75 -19.55 -5.42 -22.47
N LYS A 76 -19.75 -6.72 -22.22
CA LYS A 76 -19.14 -7.44 -21.09
C LYS A 76 -18.31 -8.63 -21.56
N LYS A 77 -17.21 -8.93 -20.87
CA LYS A 77 -16.41 -10.13 -21.13
C LYS A 77 -17.29 -11.39 -21.04
N GLU A 78 -17.17 -12.27 -22.02
CA GLU A 78 -17.95 -13.51 -22.11
C GLU A 78 -17.07 -14.64 -22.67
N GLY A 79 -17.26 -15.84 -22.13
CA GLY A 79 -16.54 -17.03 -22.58
C GLY A 79 -15.07 -17.02 -22.17
N GLU A 80 -14.24 -17.68 -22.97
CA GLU A 80 -12.81 -17.81 -22.71
C GLU A 80 -12.04 -16.54 -23.10
N TRP A 81 -11.09 -16.19 -22.25
CA TRP A 81 -10.22 -15.03 -22.35
C TRP A 81 -8.78 -15.47 -22.08
N THR A 82 -7.88 -15.17 -23.00
CA THR A 82 -6.48 -15.56 -22.91
C THR A 82 -5.61 -14.32 -22.84
N GLY A 83 -4.76 -14.23 -21.82
CA GLY A 83 -3.71 -13.24 -21.73
C GLY A 83 -2.39 -13.83 -22.19
N LEU A 84 -1.69 -13.13 -23.08
CA LEU A 84 -0.36 -13.51 -23.55
C LEU A 84 0.67 -12.48 -23.09
N TYR A 85 1.87 -12.94 -22.75
CA TYR A 85 3.04 -12.07 -22.63
C TYR A 85 3.46 -11.55 -24.02
N LYS A 86 4.40 -10.60 -24.04
CA LYS A 86 4.96 -10.01 -25.26
C LYS A 86 5.62 -11.02 -26.21
N ASP A 87 6.10 -12.13 -25.68
CA ASP A 87 6.71 -13.24 -26.43
C ASP A 87 5.69 -14.32 -26.82
N ASP A 88 4.40 -13.96 -26.84
CA ASP A 88 3.25 -14.83 -27.14
C ASP A 88 3.08 -16.04 -26.20
N LYS A 89 3.84 -16.11 -25.10
CA LYS A 89 3.63 -17.16 -24.09
C LYS A 89 2.34 -16.91 -23.31
N PRO A 90 1.53 -17.95 -23.03
CA PRO A 90 0.32 -17.80 -22.25
C PRO A 90 0.64 -17.36 -20.82
N TYR A 91 0.02 -16.25 -20.42
CA TYR A 91 0.04 -15.76 -19.05
C TYR A 91 -1.17 -16.25 -18.26
N PHE A 92 -2.38 -16.14 -18.83
CA PHE A 92 -3.60 -16.63 -18.20
C PHE A 92 -4.62 -17.15 -19.21
N ILE A 93 -5.51 -18.02 -18.72
CA ILE A 93 -6.77 -18.37 -19.37
C ILE A 93 -7.89 -18.16 -18.35
N GLU A 94 -8.91 -17.40 -18.71
CA GLU A 94 -10.02 -17.00 -17.86
C GLU A 94 -11.35 -17.31 -18.53
N TRP A 95 -12.35 -17.69 -17.74
CA TRP A 95 -13.70 -17.95 -18.24
C TRP A 95 -14.66 -16.99 -17.57
N TYR A 96 -15.34 -16.17 -18.38
CA TYR A 96 -16.30 -15.17 -17.94
C TYR A 96 -17.72 -15.56 -18.31
N SER A 97 -18.68 -15.10 -17.51
CA SER A 97 -20.08 -15.07 -17.90
C SER A 97 -20.74 -13.79 -17.41
N LYS A 98 -21.36 -13.06 -18.33
CA LYS A 98 -21.99 -11.74 -18.11
C LYS A 98 -21.03 -10.75 -17.44
N GLY A 99 -19.77 -10.75 -17.84
CA GLY A 99 -18.72 -9.89 -17.30
C GLY A 99 -18.15 -10.31 -15.94
N LYS A 100 -18.62 -11.42 -15.35
CA LYS A 100 -18.09 -11.93 -14.08
C LYS A 100 -17.13 -13.10 -14.34
N LEU A 101 -15.93 -13.03 -13.79
CA LEU A 101 -14.99 -14.15 -13.78
C LEU A 101 -15.64 -15.35 -13.07
N LYS A 102 -15.59 -16.52 -13.69
CA LYS A 102 -16.05 -17.79 -13.10
C LYS A 102 -14.88 -18.60 -12.58
N LYS A 103 -13.82 -18.68 -13.37
CA LYS A 103 -12.56 -19.33 -13.03
C LYS A 103 -11.47 -18.76 -13.92
N GLY A 104 -10.24 -18.83 -13.45
CA GLY A 104 -9.05 -18.53 -14.22
C GLY A 104 -7.91 -19.43 -13.82
N GLU A 105 -6.99 -19.61 -14.75
CA GLU A 105 -5.68 -20.17 -14.53
C GLU A 105 -4.62 -19.17 -14.97
N SER A 106 -3.50 -19.13 -14.27
CA SER A 106 -2.35 -18.31 -14.64
C SER A 106 -1.07 -19.12 -14.51
N TYR A 107 -0.05 -18.65 -15.22
CA TYR A 107 1.23 -19.31 -15.35
C TYR A 107 2.31 -18.35 -14.86
N ASP A 108 3.07 -18.77 -13.85
CA ASP A 108 4.33 -18.11 -13.50
C ASP A 108 5.43 -18.77 -14.31
N ILE A 109 5.90 -18.06 -15.36
CA ILE A 109 6.93 -18.58 -16.26
C ILE A 109 8.27 -18.76 -15.54
N ILE A 110 8.58 -17.91 -14.54
CA ILE A 110 9.84 -17.97 -13.81
C ILE A 110 9.83 -19.19 -12.88
N ALA A 111 8.74 -19.39 -12.14
CA ALA A 111 8.61 -20.51 -11.21
C ALA A 111 8.14 -21.82 -11.86
N GLY A 112 7.70 -21.78 -13.12
CA GLY A 112 7.12 -22.93 -13.83
C GLY A 112 5.82 -23.45 -13.19
N LYS A 113 5.09 -22.61 -12.45
CA LYS A 113 3.94 -23.01 -11.63
C LYS A 113 2.62 -22.48 -12.18
N LYS A 114 1.59 -23.33 -12.15
CA LYS A 114 0.20 -22.95 -12.45
C LYS A 114 -0.55 -22.55 -11.19
N TYR A 115 -1.43 -21.57 -11.33
CA TYR A 115 -2.30 -21.09 -10.25
C TYR A 115 -3.75 -21.05 -10.74
N PHE A 116 -4.69 -21.51 -9.90
CA PHE A 116 -6.12 -21.47 -10.18
C PHE A 116 -6.80 -20.45 -9.27
N TYR A 117 -7.76 -19.70 -9.81
CA TYR A 117 -8.44 -18.64 -9.06
C TYR A 117 -9.87 -18.42 -9.56
N THR A 118 -10.70 -17.85 -8.71
CA THR A 118 -12.09 -17.43 -9.02
C THR A 118 -12.27 -15.91 -8.92
N LYS A 119 -11.23 -15.20 -8.45
CA LYS A 119 -11.15 -13.75 -8.36
C LYS A 119 -9.86 -13.28 -9.02
N GLU A 120 -9.94 -12.27 -9.86
CA GLU A 120 -8.75 -11.69 -10.52
C GLU A 120 -7.81 -11.05 -9.50
N ILE A 121 -8.38 -10.37 -8.51
CA ILE A 121 -7.63 -9.64 -7.50
C ILE A 121 -8.22 -9.97 -6.13
N ILE A 122 -7.34 -10.32 -5.20
CA ILE A 122 -7.60 -10.30 -3.76
C ILE A 122 -6.64 -9.26 -3.20
N TYR A 123 -7.18 -8.15 -2.70
CA TYR A 123 -6.36 -7.09 -2.12
C TYR A 123 -5.70 -7.58 -0.83
N ALA A 124 -4.51 -7.03 -0.54
CA ALA A 124 -3.90 -7.22 0.76
C ALA A 124 -4.83 -6.69 1.85
N HIS A 125 -4.93 -7.41 2.96
CA HIS A 125 -5.84 -7.05 4.03
C HIS A 125 -5.35 -7.61 5.38
N PRO A 126 -5.79 -7.01 6.49
CA PRO A 126 -5.48 -7.55 7.79
C PRO A 126 -6.13 -8.94 7.98
N GLN A 127 -5.42 -9.87 8.60
CA GLN A 127 -5.88 -11.23 8.90
C GLN A 127 -7.16 -11.23 9.75
N ASN A 128 -7.28 -10.26 10.66
CA ASN A 128 -8.46 -10.09 11.52
C ASN A 128 -9.53 -9.15 10.91
N GLY A 129 -9.37 -8.78 9.62
CA GLY A 129 -10.25 -7.83 8.96
C GLY A 129 -9.90 -6.37 9.23
N TRP A 130 -10.52 -5.48 8.44
CA TRP A 130 -10.26 -4.04 8.50
C TRP A 130 -10.74 -3.40 9.80
N ASP A 131 -11.83 -3.88 10.39
CA ASP A 131 -12.39 -3.29 11.62
C ASP A 131 -11.41 -3.43 12.82
N ASP A 132 -10.74 -4.59 12.96
CA ASP A 132 -9.68 -4.80 13.99
C ASP A 132 -8.53 -3.83 13.76
N PHE A 133 -8.09 -3.71 12.50
CA PHE A 133 -6.96 -2.84 12.15
C PHE A 133 -7.29 -1.35 12.37
N VAL A 134 -8.47 -0.90 11.94
CA VAL A 134 -8.92 0.49 12.11
C VAL A 134 -9.01 0.83 13.59
N THR A 135 -9.62 -0.04 14.40
CA THR A 135 -9.71 0.13 15.85
C THR A 135 -8.33 0.21 16.49
N TYR A 136 -7.43 -0.69 16.11
CA TYR A 136 -6.05 -0.68 16.59
C TYR A 136 -5.31 0.61 16.20
N ALA A 137 -5.41 1.01 14.93
CA ALA A 137 -4.75 2.20 14.39
C ALA A 137 -5.24 3.46 15.11
N GLN A 138 -6.57 3.61 15.28
CA GLN A 138 -7.14 4.75 16.01
C GLN A 138 -6.61 4.81 17.45
N ASN A 139 -6.63 3.69 18.17
CA ASN A 139 -6.10 3.62 19.54
C ASN A 139 -4.61 3.93 19.61
N TYR A 140 -3.84 3.53 18.60
CA TYR A 140 -2.42 3.85 18.51
C TYR A 140 -2.20 5.36 18.31
N TRP A 141 -2.93 5.98 17.38
CA TRP A 141 -2.78 7.39 17.07
C TRP A 141 -3.28 8.31 18.18
N ASN A 142 -4.32 7.92 18.91
CA ASN A 142 -4.74 8.63 20.13
C ASN A 142 -3.59 8.68 21.15
N LYS A 143 -2.89 7.56 21.38
CA LYS A 143 -1.71 7.52 22.27
C LYS A 143 -0.55 8.37 21.76
N VAL A 144 -0.37 8.46 20.44
CA VAL A 144 0.63 9.35 19.83
C VAL A 144 0.25 10.81 20.07
N SER A 145 -1.01 11.17 19.90
CA SER A 145 -1.53 12.51 20.20
C SER A 145 -1.27 12.89 21.66
N ASP A 146 -1.69 12.04 22.61
CA ASP A 146 -1.45 12.22 24.05
C ASP A 146 0.04 12.38 24.37
N PHE A 147 0.90 11.58 23.75
CA PHE A 147 2.35 11.66 23.95
C PHE A 147 2.91 13.01 23.48
N ILE A 148 2.46 13.50 22.32
CA ILE A 148 2.92 14.77 21.76
C ILE A 148 2.42 15.93 22.60
N GLU A 149 1.17 15.92 23.08
CA GLU A 149 0.65 16.97 23.97
C GLU A 149 1.52 17.11 25.22
N ASN A 150 1.82 15.98 25.85
CA ASN A 150 2.61 15.95 27.09
C ASN A 150 4.08 16.32 26.88
N ARG A 151 4.67 15.93 25.76
CA ARG A 151 6.11 16.12 25.48
C ARG A 151 6.41 17.48 24.84
N TYR A 152 5.49 18.00 24.02
CA TYR A 152 5.68 19.20 23.20
C TYR A 152 4.42 20.11 23.23
N PRO A 153 4.02 20.62 24.40
CA PRO A 153 2.76 21.35 24.57
C PRO A 153 2.65 22.60 23.69
N GLU A 154 3.75 23.31 23.44
CA GLU A 154 3.76 24.50 22.58
C GLU A 154 3.46 24.18 21.11
N ASN A 155 3.99 23.07 20.60
CA ASN A 155 3.70 22.60 19.23
C ASN A 155 2.27 22.09 19.14
N PHE A 156 1.79 21.45 20.21
CA PHE A 156 0.44 20.91 20.28
C PHE A 156 -0.65 21.99 20.32
N LYS A 157 -0.36 23.19 20.84
CA LYS A 157 -1.31 24.34 20.77
C LYS A 157 -1.76 24.66 19.35
N LEU A 158 -0.92 24.44 18.34
CA LEU A 158 -1.26 24.66 16.93
C LEU A 158 -2.19 23.58 16.35
N LEU A 159 -2.25 22.43 17.02
CA LEU A 159 -3.02 21.26 16.64
C LEU A 159 -4.31 21.11 17.44
N ARG A 160 -4.37 21.66 18.65
CA ARG A 160 -5.50 21.53 19.56
C ARG A 160 -6.85 21.83 18.90
N ASN A 161 -7.81 20.95 19.16
CA ASN A 161 -9.17 20.95 18.61
C ASN A 161 -9.22 20.83 17.07
N LYS A 162 -8.18 20.26 16.44
CA LYS A 162 -8.19 19.98 15.01
C LYS A 162 -8.30 18.49 14.76
N GLU A 163 -9.06 18.18 13.72
CA GLU A 163 -9.06 16.87 13.09
C GLU A 163 -8.09 16.92 11.92
N ILE A 164 -7.05 16.10 11.99
CA ILE A 164 -6.06 15.98 10.91
C ILE A 164 -6.15 14.58 10.35
N GLU A 165 -6.44 14.50 9.05
CA GLU A 165 -6.32 13.26 8.30
C GLU A 165 -4.83 12.99 8.02
N VAL A 166 -4.32 11.87 8.50
CA VAL A 166 -2.98 11.37 8.16
C VAL A 166 -3.14 10.19 7.22
N SER A 167 -2.61 10.33 6.01
CA SER A 167 -2.68 9.34 4.95
C SER A 167 -1.29 8.81 4.64
N PHE A 168 -1.11 7.49 4.66
CA PHE A 168 0.16 6.85 4.35
C PHE A 168 0.01 5.72 3.35
N VAL A 169 1.06 5.55 2.54
CA VAL A 169 1.18 4.47 1.56
C VAL A 169 1.76 3.25 2.26
N ILE A 170 0.96 2.21 2.41
CA ILE A 170 1.40 0.91 2.92
C ILE A 170 1.90 0.06 1.75
N LEU A 171 3.10 -0.49 1.89
CA LEU A 171 3.68 -1.47 0.99
C LEU A 171 3.44 -2.86 1.56
N PHE A 172 2.83 -3.75 0.77
CA PHE A 172 2.60 -5.14 1.13
C PHE A 172 3.56 -6.03 0.36
N TYR A 173 4.24 -6.92 1.08
CA TYR A 173 5.20 -7.87 0.51
C TYR A 173 4.60 -9.28 0.43
N GLU A 174 5.20 -10.11 -0.43
CA GLU A 174 4.70 -11.47 -0.72
C GLU A 174 4.78 -12.43 0.48
N ASN A 175 5.67 -12.15 1.43
CA ASN A 175 5.80 -12.88 2.70
C ASN A 175 4.81 -12.41 3.78
N GLY A 176 3.89 -11.50 3.47
CA GLY A 176 2.94 -10.93 4.42
C GLY A 176 3.51 -9.84 5.35
N THR A 177 4.76 -9.42 5.15
CA THR A 177 5.27 -8.23 5.84
C THR A 177 4.73 -6.95 5.21
N VAL A 178 4.74 -5.86 5.99
CA VAL A 178 4.33 -4.54 5.54
C VAL A 178 5.36 -3.48 5.91
N ASP A 179 5.43 -2.40 5.13
CA ASP A 179 6.22 -1.20 5.43
C ASP A 179 5.45 0.07 5.01
N ILE A 180 5.94 1.23 5.42
CA ILE A 180 5.48 2.54 4.96
C ILE A 180 6.38 3.00 3.82
N GLY A 181 5.79 3.14 2.64
CA GLY A 181 6.45 3.76 1.49
C GLY A 181 6.59 5.27 1.70
N ASP A 182 5.45 5.96 1.79
CA ASP A 182 5.40 7.42 1.86
C ASP A 182 4.23 7.95 2.70
N ILE A 183 4.26 9.25 3.01
CA ILE A 183 3.16 10.01 3.60
C ILE A 183 2.47 10.79 2.49
N ALA A 184 1.22 10.44 2.19
CA ALA A 184 0.42 11.14 1.20
C ALA A 184 -0.18 12.44 1.77
N ASN A 185 -0.55 12.42 3.05
CA ASN A 185 -1.02 13.58 3.80
C ASN A 185 -0.61 13.42 5.27
N GLY A 186 -0.23 14.49 5.95
CA GLY A 186 0.35 14.39 7.29
C GLY A 186 0.14 15.62 8.14
N THR A 187 0.63 15.55 9.37
CA THR A 187 0.54 16.66 10.34
C THR A 187 1.52 17.78 10.00
N ASN A 188 2.55 17.50 9.20
CA ASN A 188 3.69 18.38 8.88
C ASN A 188 4.64 18.64 10.07
N PHE A 189 4.59 17.81 11.11
CA PHE A 189 5.51 17.90 12.26
C PHE A 189 6.68 16.91 12.18
N GLY A 190 6.78 16.14 11.08
CA GLY A 190 7.93 15.26 10.81
C GLY A 190 7.92 13.91 11.53
N PHE A 191 6.93 13.63 12.39
CA PHE A 191 6.83 12.34 13.08
C PHE A 191 5.92 11.31 12.38
N ASP A 192 5.12 11.72 11.39
CA ASP A 192 4.05 10.90 10.79
C ASP A 192 4.56 9.56 10.27
N LYS A 193 5.63 9.58 9.47
CA LYS A 193 6.26 8.38 8.88
C LYS A 193 6.80 7.44 9.95
N THR A 194 7.45 7.99 10.98
CA THR A 194 8.01 7.21 12.09
C THR A 194 6.90 6.59 12.95
N ALA A 195 5.84 7.34 13.23
CA ALA A 195 4.68 6.86 13.96
C ALA A 195 3.94 5.76 13.18
N ALA A 196 3.69 5.96 11.88
CA ALA A 196 3.07 4.96 11.02
C ALA A 196 3.90 3.67 10.91
N LYS A 197 5.23 3.77 10.77
CA LYS A 197 6.14 2.61 10.78
C LYS A 197 6.05 1.83 12.08
N LYS A 198 6.08 2.52 13.22
CA LYS A 198 5.94 1.90 14.55
C LYS A 198 4.55 1.27 14.75
N MET A 199 3.49 1.91 14.27
CA MET A 199 2.13 1.38 14.32
C MET A 199 2.05 0.03 13.61
N LEU A 200 2.51 -0.03 12.35
CA LEU A 200 2.52 -1.26 11.56
C LEU A 200 3.46 -2.32 12.14
N SER A 201 4.65 -1.93 12.61
CA SER A 201 5.59 -2.86 13.22
C SER A 201 5.09 -3.46 14.52
N ASN A 202 4.16 -2.81 15.21
CA ASN A 202 3.53 -3.32 16.43
C ASN A 202 2.29 -4.17 16.12
N TYR A 203 1.71 -4.03 14.93
CA TYR A 203 0.62 -4.87 14.40
C TYR A 203 1.14 -6.14 13.71
N LYS A 204 2.19 -6.79 14.26
CA LYS A 204 2.96 -7.84 13.57
C LYS A 204 2.11 -9.02 13.09
N ASN A 205 2.45 -9.51 11.89
CA ASN A 205 2.03 -10.79 11.29
C ASN A 205 0.53 -11.00 11.14
N LYS A 206 -0.23 -9.90 11.00
CA LYS A 206 -1.66 -9.92 10.74
C LYS A 206 -1.98 -9.45 9.32
N TRP A 207 -1.15 -9.71 8.31
CA TRP A 207 -1.46 -9.28 6.94
C TRP A 207 -1.47 -10.47 5.98
N ILE A 208 -2.57 -10.58 5.25
CA ILE A 208 -2.69 -11.50 4.13
C ILE A 208 -2.27 -10.71 2.88
N PRO A 209 -1.25 -11.18 2.13
CA PRO A 209 -0.73 -10.46 0.98
C PRO A 209 -1.75 -10.41 -0.16
N ALA A 210 -1.53 -9.49 -1.10
CA ALA A 210 -2.36 -9.41 -2.28
C ALA A 210 -2.11 -10.61 -3.20
N VAL A 211 -3.17 -11.06 -3.86
CA VAL A 211 -3.13 -12.13 -4.84
C VAL A 211 -3.70 -11.60 -6.15
N PHE A 212 -2.89 -11.61 -7.20
CA PHE A 212 -3.28 -11.24 -8.56
C PHE A 212 -3.27 -12.49 -9.44
N LYS A 213 -4.43 -12.83 -10.02
CA LYS A 213 -4.64 -14.03 -10.84
C LYS A 213 -4.08 -15.29 -10.18
N GLY A 214 -4.33 -15.45 -8.87
CA GLY A 214 -3.85 -16.58 -8.07
C GLY A 214 -2.40 -16.51 -7.61
N GLN A 215 -1.63 -15.51 -8.05
CA GLN A 215 -0.21 -15.33 -7.70
C GLN A 215 -0.07 -14.29 -6.61
N VAL A 216 0.68 -14.59 -5.54
CA VAL A 216 1.00 -13.61 -4.50
C VAL A 216 1.88 -12.53 -5.10
N ARG A 217 1.53 -11.25 -4.90
CA ARG A 217 2.25 -10.11 -5.47
C ARG A 217 2.46 -9.02 -4.43
N LYS A 218 3.55 -8.27 -4.60
CA LYS A 218 3.72 -6.99 -3.93
C LYS A 218 2.60 -6.04 -4.36
N SER A 219 2.10 -5.25 -3.42
CA SER A 219 1.06 -4.26 -3.70
C SER A 219 1.23 -3.04 -2.80
N LYS A 220 0.51 -1.96 -3.12
CA LYS A 220 0.44 -0.75 -2.31
C LYS A 220 -1.01 -0.35 -2.08
N ALA A 221 -1.30 0.23 -0.92
CA ALA A 221 -2.57 0.87 -0.64
C ALA A 221 -2.35 2.18 0.11
N ILE A 222 -3.24 3.14 -0.09
CA ILE A 222 -3.30 4.35 0.72
C ILE A 222 -4.28 4.09 1.85
N TYR A 223 -3.87 4.38 3.08
CA TYR A 223 -4.71 4.31 4.26
C TYR A 223 -4.71 5.65 4.97
N SER A 224 -5.89 6.10 5.37
CA SER A 224 -6.09 7.33 6.13
C SER A 224 -6.62 7.04 7.53
N VAL A 225 -6.16 7.84 8.50
CA VAL A 225 -6.72 7.91 9.85
C VAL A 225 -7.00 9.36 10.20
N ILE A 226 -8.12 9.61 10.88
CA ILE A 226 -8.41 10.93 11.44
C ILE A 226 -7.89 10.96 12.86
N ILE A 227 -6.98 11.89 13.13
CA ILE A 227 -6.39 12.11 14.45
C ILE A 227 -7.01 13.36 15.03
N GLN A 228 -7.53 13.22 16.25
CA GLN A 228 -7.95 14.35 17.06
C GLN A 228 -6.78 14.78 17.94
N PHE A 229 -6.39 16.05 17.78
CA PHE A 229 -5.43 16.75 18.62
C PHE A 229 -6.17 17.78 19.48
#